data_AF-A0A2V5RFI1-F1
#
_entry.id   AF-A0A2V5RFI1-F1
#
_cell.length_a   1.000
_cell.length_b   1.000
_cell.length_c   1.000
_cell.angle_alpha   90.00
_cell.angle_beta   90.00
_cell.angle_gamma   90.00
#
_symmetry.space_group_name_H-M   'P 1'
#
loop_
_entity.id
_entity.type
_entity.pdbx_description
1 polymer ?
#
loop_
_entity_poly.entity_id
_entity_poly.type
_entity_poly.pdbx_seq_one_letter_code
_entity_poly.pdbx_strand_id
1 'polypeptide(L)'
;APHLDLPQIAYEKADALRRSWKVVRPYIILHPGSARQEKLWEPGRWAEVIDYFDQNNGCDFVLTSGPSRDEQTHIAAIKNKAQQSITDLSGKTDLLTLAALISGARLLVTVDSASVHLAA
;
A
#
# COMPACT_ATOMS: atom_id res chain seq x y z
N ALA A 1 -14.92 -19.11 4.42
CA ALA A 1 -14.95 -17.71 3.98
C ALA A 1 -14.88 -17.69 2.47
N PRO A 2 -15.44 -16.68 1.77
CA PRO A 2 -15.16 -16.52 0.34
C PRO A 2 -13.64 -16.37 0.14
N HIS A 3 -13.09 -17.08 -0.82
CA HIS A 3 -11.67 -17.02 -1.20
C HIS A 3 -11.58 -16.42 -2.60
N LEU A 4 -10.75 -15.40 -2.78
CA LEU A 4 -10.51 -14.79 -4.09
C LEU A 4 -9.37 -15.54 -4.79
N ASP A 5 -9.70 -16.40 -5.74
CA ASP A 5 -8.70 -17.04 -6.59
C ASP A 5 -8.12 -16.01 -7.57
N LEU A 6 -6.87 -15.62 -7.34
CA LEU A 6 -6.19 -14.65 -8.19
C LEU A 6 -5.62 -15.34 -9.44
N PRO A 7 -5.88 -14.79 -10.65
CA PRO A 7 -5.29 -15.33 -11.86
C PRO A 7 -3.77 -15.10 -11.87
N GLN A 8 -3.01 -16.00 -12.50
CA GLN A 8 -1.54 -15.93 -12.57
C GLN A 8 -1.02 -14.55 -13.03
N ILE A 9 -1.70 -13.92 -13.99
CA ILE A 9 -1.36 -12.59 -14.50
C ILE A 9 -1.35 -11.49 -13.42
N ALA A 10 -2.16 -11.62 -12.36
CA ALA A 10 -2.17 -10.67 -11.25
C ALA A 10 -0.88 -10.75 -10.43
N TYR A 11 -0.39 -11.97 -10.17
CA TYR A 11 0.91 -12.19 -9.52
C TYR A 11 2.06 -11.70 -10.38
N GLU A 12 2.04 -11.97 -11.69
CA GLU A 12 3.07 -11.49 -12.62
C GLU A 12 3.17 -9.97 -12.66
N LYS A 13 2.02 -9.27 -12.67
CA LYS A 13 1.97 -7.80 -12.58
C LYS A 13 2.50 -7.28 -11.25
N ALA A 14 2.11 -7.91 -10.14
CA ALA A 14 2.57 -7.54 -8.81
C ALA A 14 4.10 -7.72 -8.67
N ASP A 15 4.64 -8.84 -9.16
CA ASP A 15 6.08 -9.11 -9.18
C ASP A 15 6.84 -8.15 -10.09
N ALA A 16 6.29 -7.83 -11.26
CA ALA A 16 6.87 -6.83 -12.15
C ALA A 16 6.98 -5.46 -11.46
N LEU A 17 5.90 -5.00 -10.80
CA LEU A 17 5.93 -3.76 -10.01
C LEU A 17 6.97 -3.83 -8.90
N ARG A 18 7.00 -4.89 -8.10
CA ARG A 18 7.98 -5.04 -7.03
C ARG A 18 9.42 -4.96 -7.53
N ARG A 19 9.74 -5.62 -8.65
CA ARG A 19 11.08 -5.59 -9.26
C ARG A 19 11.42 -4.21 -9.79
N SER A 20 10.51 -3.57 -10.55
CA SER A 20 10.73 -2.23 -11.10
C SER A 20 10.98 -1.18 -10.03
N TRP A 21 10.36 -1.34 -8.85
CA TRP A 21 10.48 -0.41 -7.74
C TRP A 21 11.40 -0.89 -6.60
N LYS A 22 12.16 -1.97 -6.82
CA LYS A 22 13.15 -2.53 -5.89
C LYS A 22 12.58 -2.95 -4.52
N VAL A 23 11.33 -3.40 -4.48
CA VAL A 23 10.70 -4.04 -3.31
C VAL A 23 11.14 -5.49 -3.23
N VAL A 24 12.32 -5.73 -2.68
CA VAL A 24 13.03 -7.02 -2.69
C VAL A 24 13.06 -7.69 -1.32
N ARG A 25 12.87 -6.94 -0.24
CA ARG A 25 12.78 -7.47 1.12
C ARG A 25 11.32 -7.86 1.41
N PRO A 26 11.04 -8.59 2.51
CA PRO A 26 9.68 -8.66 3.02
C PRO A 26 9.13 -7.24 3.20
N TYR A 27 7.86 -7.01 2.89
CA TYR A 27 7.32 -5.66 2.81
C TYR A 27 5.98 -5.52 3.52
N ILE A 28 5.70 -4.28 3.91
CA ILE A 28 4.45 -3.86 4.54
C ILE A 28 3.75 -2.90 3.57
N ILE A 29 2.47 -3.14 3.34
CA ILE A 29 1.65 -2.22 2.55
C ILE A 29 0.95 -1.25 3.49
N LEU A 30 1.09 0.04 3.19
CA LEU A 30 0.21 1.08 3.71
C LEU A 30 -0.76 1.49 2.60
N HIS A 31 -2.06 1.36 2.85
CA HIS A 31 -3.13 1.77 1.95
C HIS A 31 -3.97 2.87 2.62
N PRO A 32 -3.52 4.13 2.58
CA PRO A 32 -4.23 5.28 3.16
C PRO A 32 -5.41 5.76 2.30
N GLY A 33 -5.58 5.20 1.09
CA GLY A 33 -6.60 5.61 0.13
C GLY A 33 -8.03 5.21 0.51
N SER A 34 -8.98 6.09 0.20
CA SER A 34 -10.42 5.86 0.33
C SER A 34 -11.17 6.76 -0.64
N ALA A 35 -12.26 6.25 -1.24
CA ALA A 35 -13.18 7.06 -2.04
C ALA A 35 -13.95 8.12 -1.22
N ARG A 36 -13.89 8.01 0.12
CA ARG A 36 -14.54 8.91 1.08
C ARG A 36 -13.50 9.67 1.87
N GLN A 37 -13.51 11.00 1.76
CA GLN A 37 -12.52 11.88 2.39
C GLN A 37 -12.58 11.81 3.91
N GLU A 38 -13.76 11.64 4.49
CA GLU A 38 -13.97 11.55 5.94
C GLU A 38 -13.32 10.32 6.58
N LYS A 39 -12.94 9.31 5.77
CA LYS A 39 -12.21 8.12 6.22
C LYS A 39 -10.69 8.29 6.17
N LEU A 40 -10.19 9.35 5.53
CA LEU A 40 -8.75 9.58 5.43
C LEU A 40 -8.19 9.90 6.81
N TRP A 41 -7.15 9.18 7.20
CA TRP A 41 -6.44 9.45 8.44
C TRP A 41 -5.39 10.53 8.23
N GLU A 42 -5.01 11.25 9.28
CA GLU A 42 -4.10 12.39 9.17
C GLU A 42 -2.75 11.97 8.55
N PRO A 43 -2.22 12.71 7.53
CA PRO A 43 -0.97 12.36 6.87
C PRO A 43 0.25 12.21 7.81
N GLY A 44 0.31 13.03 8.86
CA GLY A 44 1.40 12.97 9.85
C GLY A 44 1.40 11.67 10.64
N ARG A 45 0.23 11.12 10.94
CA ARG A 45 0.12 9.87 11.69
C ARG A 45 0.51 8.66 10.86
N TRP A 46 0.26 8.69 9.54
CA TRP A 46 0.81 7.70 8.63
C TRP A 46 2.34 7.74 8.61
N ALA A 47 2.94 8.94 8.56
CA ALA A 47 4.39 9.10 8.63
C ALA A 47 4.96 8.56 9.94
N GLU A 48 4.33 8.86 11.09
CA GLU A 48 4.72 8.32 12.40
C GLU A 48 4.72 6.78 12.43
N VAL A 49 3.70 6.14 11.82
CA VAL A 49 3.64 4.67 11.71
C VAL A 49 4.81 4.13 10.88
N ILE A 50 5.08 4.75 9.72
CA ILE A 50 6.19 4.34 8.84
C ILE A 50 7.52 4.46 9.57
N ASP A 51 7.76 5.62 10.19
CA ASP A 51 9.00 5.92 10.89
C ASP A 51 9.20 4.99 12.11
N TYR A 52 8.12 4.56 12.78
CA TYR A 52 8.17 3.61 13.89
C TYR A 52 8.56 2.19 13.46
N PHE A 53 7.98 1.68 12.37
CA PHE A 53 8.28 0.32 11.90
C PHE A 53 9.68 0.20 11.28
N ASP A 54 10.18 1.26 10.64
CA ASP A 54 11.48 1.23 9.97
C ASP A 54 12.64 1.02 10.94
N GLN A 55 12.55 1.63 12.12
CA GLN A 55 13.60 1.55 13.16
C GLN A 55 13.89 0.11 13.63
N ASN A 56 13.01 -0.86 13.36
CA ASN A 56 13.05 -2.17 14.00
C ASN A 56 12.99 -3.38 13.06
N ASN A 57 12.65 -3.26 11.76
CA ASN A 57 12.09 -4.43 11.05
C ASN A 57 12.68 -4.81 9.68
N GLY A 58 13.62 -4.07 9.09
CA GLY A 58 14.28 -4.49 7.85
C GLY A 58 13.30 -4.93 6.75
N CYS A 59 12.14 -4.29 6.67
CA CYS A 59 11.10 -4.52 5.68
C CYS A 59 11.03 -3.30 4.75
N ASP A 60 10.62 -3.52 3.50
CA ASP A 60 10.33 -2.41 2.59
C ASP A 60 8.91 -1.86 2.88
N PHE A 61 8.73 -0.53 2.83
CA PHE A 61 7.41 0.09 2.92
C PHE A 61 6.86 0.43 1.55
N VAL A 62 5.64 -0.03 1.29
CA VAL A 62 4.95 0.15 0.02
C VAL A 62 3.67 0.94 0.26
N LEU A 63 3.56 2.12 -0.35
CA LEU A 63 2.37 2.95 -0.29
C LEU A 63 1.48 2.69 -1.51
N THR A 64 0.18 2.48 -1.28
CA THR A 64 -0.80 2.20 -2.34
C THR A 64 -2.06 3.05 -2.17
N SER A 65 -2.72 3.38 -3.27
CA SER A 65 -4.02 4.07 -3.29
C SER A 65 -4.62 3.97 -4.69
N GLY A 66 -5.88 4.38 -4.84
CA GLY A 66 -6.48 4.66 -6.13
C GLY A 66 -5.86 5.89 -6.83
N PRO A 67 -6.13 6.06 -8.14
CA PRO A 67 -5.55 7.14 -8.94
C PRO A 67 -6.26 8.50 -8.80
N SER A 68 -7.28 8.60 -7.93
CA SER A 68 -8.06 9.82 -7.76
C SER A 68 -7.19 10.99 -7.30
N ARG A 69 -7.49 12.21 -7.74
CA ARG A 69 -6.70 13.41 -7.40
C ARG A 69 -6.56 13.57 -5.89
N ASP A 70 -7.64 13.36 -5.15
CA ASP A 70 -7.68 13.53 -3.69
C ASP A 70 -6.78 12.51 -3.00
N GLU A 71 -6.82 11.24 -3.42
CA GLU A 71 -5.92 10.22 -2.89
C GLU A 71 -4.46 10.52 -3.24
N GLN A 72 -4.17 10.96 -4.47
CA GLN A 72 -2.80 11.33 -4.85
C GLN A 72 -2.28 12.55 -4.06
N THR A 73 -3.13 13.54 -3.79
CA THR A 73 -2.81 14.67 -2.91
C THR A 73 -2.53 14.18 -1.48
N HIS A 74 -3.33 13.24 -0.98
CA HIS A 74 -3.13 12.65 0.35
C HIS A 74 -1.81 11.88 0.46
N ILE A 75 -1.50 11.08 -0.56
CA ILE A 75 -0.23 10.34 -0.69
C ILE A 75 0.97 11.29 -0.67
N ALA A 76 0.93 12.36 -1.45
CA ALA A 76 1.98 13.36 -1.47
C ALA A 76 2.19 14.01 -0.09
N ALA A 77 1.09 14.31 0.63
CA ALA A 77 1.16 14.87 1.97
C ALA A 77 1.80 13.92 3.00
N ILE A 78 1.58 12.61 2.89
CA ILE A 78 2.22 11.59 3.74
C ILE A 78 3.73 11.54 3.44
N LYS A 79 4.10 11.43 2.16
CA LYS A 79 5.50 11.33 1.73
C LYS A 79 6.33 12.55 2.12
N ASN A 80 5.73 13.75 2.10
CA ASN A 80 6.40 14.97 2.53
C ASN A 80 6.68 15.03 4.05
N LYS A 81 6.03 14.17 4.85
CA LYS A 81 6.18 14.13 6.31
C LYS A 81 7.06 12.97 6.78
N ALA A 82 7.00 11.84 6.07
CA ALA A 82 7.82 10.67 6.39
C ALA A 82 9.31 10.98 6.24
N GLN A 83 10.11 10.48 7.19
CA GLN A 83 11.56 10.64 7.15
C GLN A 83 12.24 9.49 6.40
N GLN A 84 11.54 8.36 6.23
CA GLN A 84 12.07 7.16 5.60
C GLN A 84 11.74 7.01 4.13
N SER A 85 12.55 6.21 3.45
CA SER A 85 12.31 5.86 2.04
C SER A 85 11.07 4.96 1.92
N ILE A 86 10.08 5.42 1.15
CA ILE A 86 8.84 4.68 0.90
C ILE A 86 8.70 4.45 -0.60
N THR A 87 8.43 3.20 -0.98
CA THR A 87 8.09 2.88 -2.36
C THR A 87 6.65 3.27 -2.63
N ASP A 88 6.45 4.19 -3.56
CA ASP A 88 5.13 4.70 -3.89
C ASP A 88 4.56 4.00 -5.13
N LEU A 89 3.57 3.12 -4.92
CA LEU A 89 2.79 2.45 -5.96
C LEU A 89 1.37 3.03 -6.10
N SER A 90 1.11 4.23 -5.55
CA SER A 90 -0.19 4.90 -5.67
C SER A 90 -0.60 5.05 -7.15
N GLY A 91 -1.85 4.71 -7.46
CA GLY A 91 -2.37 4.77 -8.83
C GLY A 91 -1.71 3.80 -9.84
N LYS A 92 -0.79 2.92 -9.42
CA LYS A 92 -0.10 1.95 -10.30
C LYS A 92 -0.67 0.53 -10.22
N THR A 93 -1.78 0.35 -9.51
CA THR A 93 -2.39 -0.96 -9.26
C THR A 93 -3.84 -0.96 -9.74
N ASP A 94 -4.25 -2.08 -10.36
CA ASP A 94 -5.65 -2.45 -10.47
C ASP A 94 -6.05 -3.33 -9.26
N LEU A 95 -7.34 -3.65 -9.12
CA LEU A 95 -7.85 -4.39 -7.95
C LEU A 95 -7.16 -5.75 -7.75
N LEU A 96 -6.96 -6.50 -8.84
CA LEU A 96 -6.35 -7.84 -8.78
C LEU A 96 -4.85 -7.76 -8.49
N THR A 97 -4.17 -6.77 -9.07
CA THR A 97 -2.75 -6.51 -8.80
C THR A 97 -2.54 -6.08 -7.34
N LEU A 98 -3.44 -5.26 -6.79
CA LEU A 98 -3.43 -4.88 -5.38
C LEU A 98 -3.65 -6.11 -4.49
N ALA A 99 -4.62 -6.96 -4.79
CA ALA A 99 -4.85 -8.21 -4.05
C ALA A 99 -3.61 -9.14 -4.09
N ALA A 100 -2.97 -9.28 -5.25
CA ALA A 100 -1.74 -10.06 -5.38
C ALA A 100 -0.58 -9.45 -4.55
N LEU A 101 -0.42 -8.12 -4.56
CA LEU A 101 0.55 -7.44 -3.70
C LEU A 101 0.25 -7.67 -2.21
N ILE A 102 -1.01 -7.59 -1.79
CA ILE A 102 -1.44 -7.84 -0.42
C ILE A 102 -1.12 -9.28 -0.02
N SER A 103 -1.37 -10.27 -0.89
CA SER A 103 -1.10 -11.69 -0.60
C SER A 103 0.37 -11.99 -0.31
N GLY A 104 1.30 -11.20 -0.85
CA GLY A 104 2.74 -11.32 -0.60
C GLY A 104 3.27 -10.41 0.51
N ALA A 105 2.44 -9.53 1.06
CA ALA A 105 2.83 -8.58 2.12
C ALA A 105 2.82 -9.26 3.48
N ARG A 106 3.69 -8.81 4.41
CA ARG A 106 3.66 -9.27 5.81
C ARG A 106 2.51 -8.67 6.61
N LEU A 107 2.10 -7.46 6.24
CA LEU A 107 1.08 -6.70 6.90
C LEU A 107 0.47 -5.71 5.91
N LEU A 108 -0.85 -5.54 5.99
CA LEU A 108 -1.57 -4.43 5.40
C LEU A 108 -2.02 -3.50 6.53
N VAL A 109 -1.64 -2.23 6.44
CA VAL A 109 -2.18 -1.14 7.27
C VAL A 109 -3.06 -0.28 6.39
N THR A 110 -4.35 -0.18 6.70
CA THR A 110 -5.30 0.53 5.85
C THR A 110 -6.44 1.13 6.65
N VAL A 111 -7.13 2.11 6.07
CA VAL A 111 -8.43 2.58 6.56
C VAL A 111 -9.53 1.60 6.17
N ASP A 112 -10.76 1.82 6.64
CA ASP A 112 -11.95 1.06 6.23
C ASP A 112 -12.27 1.29 4.73
N SER A 113 -11.57 0.53 3.88
CA SER A 113 -11.55 0.60 2.42
C SER A 113 -11.65 -0.80 1.81
N ALA A 114 -11.84 -0.87 0.50
CA ALA A 114 -11.95 -2.14 -0.22
C ALA A 114 -10.74 -3.07 -0.03
N SER A 115 -9.55 -2.52 0.27
CA SER A 115 -8.34 -3.30 0.51
C SER A 115 -8.47 -4.25 1.72
N VAL A 116 -9.28 -3.91 2.74
CA VAL A 116 -9.56 -4.78 3.89
C VAL A 116 -10.21 -6.08 3.44
N HIS A 117 -11.15 -6.01 2.49
CA HIS A 117 -11.84 -7.19 1.96
C HIS A 117 -10.95 -8.05 1.06
N LEU A 118 -9.92 -7.46 0.44
CA LEU A 118 -8.93 -8.22 -0.34
C LEU A 118 -7.92 -8.96 0.55
N ALA A 119 -7.79 -8.55 1.81
CA ALA A 119 -6.85 -9.12 2.77
C ALA A 119 -7.44 -10.22 3.67
N ALA A 120 -8.78 -10.36 3.70
CA ALA A 120 -9.53 -11.28 4.54
C ALA A 120 -9.73 -12.65 3.86
#